data_AF-A0A2V7TMA4-F1
#
_entry.id   AF-A0A2V7TMA4-F1
#
_cell.length_a   1.000
_cell.length_b   1.000
_cell.length_c   1.000
_cell.angle_alpha   90.00
_cell.angle_beta   90.00
_cell.angle_gamma   90.00
#
_symmetry.space_group_name_H-M   'P 1'
#
loop_
_entity.id
_entity.type
_entity.pdbx_description
1 polymer ?
#
loop_
_entity_poly.entity_id
_entity_poly.type
_entity_poly.pdbx_seq_one_letter_code
_entity_poly.pdbx_strand_id
1 'polypeptide(L)'
;GQGAPPTGSYGQKGLVGAGGIPLSSVGKGFNLSVAYNLSRTRPVVDTTVISGTGGGVGAGGGGHRTATFDLSFQPTRHWSARWSSNYDFDLQQFGAHSISLERDLHRWHASFSFLKAPNGNLAFSVYVALLDQPDIKFDYEQRSFSQ
;
A
#
# COMPACT_ATOMS: atom_id res chain seq x y z
N GLY A 1 18.94 57.88 -7.91
CA GLY A 1 18.50 57.10 -6.73
C GLY A 1 17.04 56.76 -6.88
N GLN A 2 16.73 55.49 -7.13
CA GLN A 2 15.41 54.83 -7.15
C GLN A 2 15.78 53.37 -7.48
N GLY A 3 15.77 52.40 -6.57
CA GLY A 3 14.66 51.96 -5.72
C GLY A 3 14.27 50.58 -6.23
N ALA A 4 15.09 49.55 -5.93
CA ALA A 4 14.87 48.18 -6.38
C ALA A 4 13.60 47.58 -5.75
N PRO A 5 12.83 46.74 -6.45
CA PRO A 5 11.71 46.03 -5.85
C PRO A 5 12.24 44.98 -4.86
N PRO A 6 11.60 44.80 -3.69
CA PRO A 6 11.99 43.76 -2.76
C PRO A 6 11.75 42.38 -3.41
N THR A 7 12.82 41.62 -3.59
CA THR A 7 12.75 40.19 -3.88
C THR A 7 12.21 39.48 -2.64
N GLY A 8 10.89 39.41 -2.55
CA GLY A 8 10.21 38.55 -1.59
C GLY A 8 10.51 37.11 -1.95
N SER A 9 11.49 36.51 -1.27
CA SER A 9 11.66 35.07 -1.21
C SER A 9 10.43 34.51 -0.49
N TYR A 10 9.39 34.18 -1.25
CA TYR A 10 8.35 33.28 -0.79
C TYR A 10 9.06 31.97 -0.50
N GLY A 11 9.35 31.73 0.78
CA GLY A 11 9.94 30.49 1.24
C GLY A 11 9.18 29.33 0.63
N GLN A 12 9.91 28.32 0.20
CA GLN A 12 9.34 26.98 0.02
C GLN A 12 8.70 26.59 1.36
N LYS A 13 7.42 26.92 1.54
CA LYS A 13 6.53 26.05 2.29
C LYS A 13 6.48 24.79 1.44
N GLY A 14 7.28 23.80 1.82
CA GLY A 14 7.06 22.44 1.40
C GLY A 14 5.58 22.15 1.64
N LEU A 15 4.80 22.05 0.57
CA LEU A 15 3.51 21.42 0.65
C LEU A 15 3.81 19.98 1.03
N VAL A 16 3.69 19.69 2.32
CA VAL A 16 3.51 18.34 2.82
C VAL A 16 2.16 17.92 2.26
N GLY A 17 2.20 17.29 1.08
CA GLY A 17 1.03 16.68 0.46
C GLY A 17 0.44 15.65 1.42
N ALA A 18 -0.88 15.74 1.58
CA ALA A 18 -1.78 14.81 2.27
C ALA A 18 -1.12 13.56 2.92
N GLY A 19 -0.90 13.66 4.24
CA GLY A 19 -1.34 12.60 5.16
C GLY A 19 -0.47 11.35 5.34
N GLY A 20 0.78 11.32 4.86
CA GLY A 20 1.73 10.28 5.26
C GLY A 20 2.36 10.62 6.60
N ILE A 21 1.72 10.26 7.72
CA ILE A 21 2.39 10.27 9.02
C ILE A 21 3.13 8.92 9.13
N PRO A 22 4.47 8.86 9.09
CA PRO A 22 5.16 7.67 9.57
C PRO A 22 4.90 7.61 11.08
N LEU A 23 3.98 6.75 11.52
CA LEU A 23 3.76 6.48 12.93
C LEU A 23 4.91 5.58 13.43
N SER A 24 6.13 6.12 13.46
CA SER A 24 7.32 5.42 13.93
C SER A 24 7.47 5.57 15.45
N SER A 25 6.63 4.87 16.21
CA SER A 25 6.80 4.63 17.67
C SER A 25 5.75 3.61 18.10
N VAL A 26 6.01 2.49 18.78
CA VAL A 26 6.72 2.30 20.05
C VAL A 26 7.05 0.80 20.16
N GLY A 27 8.33 0.41 20.25
CA GLY A 27 8.75 -0.97 20.54
C GLY A 27 9.84 -1.51 19.63
N LYS A 28 10.81 -2.26 20.19
CA LYS A 28 11.85 -2.95 19.41
C LYS A 28 11.15 -3.93 18.45
N GLY A 29 11.28 -3.69 17.15
CA GLY A 29 10.82 -4.62 16.12
C GLY A 29 9.36 -4.47 15.71
N PHE A 30 8.79 -3.25 15.73
CA PHE A 30 7.50 -2.96 15.08
C PHE A 30 7.64 -1.72 14.19
N ASN A 31 7.17 -1.81 12.95
CA ASN A 31 7.19 -0.75 11.97
C ASN A 31 5.91 -0.79 11.13
N LEU A 32 5.14 0.30 11.17
CA LEU A 32 3.95 0.49 10.37
C LEU A 32 4.15 1.70 9.47
N SER A 33 3.93 1.54 8.17
CA SER A 33 3.86 2.63 7.20
C SER A 33 2.51 2.63 6.51
N VAL A 34 1.95 3.83 6.36
CA VAL A 34 0.69 4.06 5.66
C VAL A 34 0.95 5.07 4.55
N ALA A 35 0.67 4.68 3.32
CA ALA A 35 0.74 5.56 2.16
C ALA A 35 -0.68 5.85 1.67
N TYR A 36 -1.02 7.12 1.48
CA TYR A 36 -2.33 7.56 0.98
C TYR A 36 -2.15 8.30 -0.35
N ASN A 37 -2.90 7.89 -1.36
CA ASN A 37 -2.88 8.47 -2.70
C ASN A 37 -4.26 9.00 -3.08
N LEU A 38 -4.29 10.23 -3.59
CA LEU A 38 -5.48 10.92 -4.06
C LEU A 38 -5.21 11.48 -5.45
N SER A 39 -5.87 10.94 -6.47
CA SER A 39 -5.93 11.54 -7.80
C SER A 39 -7.25 12.26 -7.97
N ARG A 40 -7.21 13.48 -8.51
CA ARG A 40 -8.42 14.25 -8.82
C ARG A 40 -8.38 14.59 -10.30
N THR A 41 -9.35 14.11 -11.07
CA THR A 41 -9.52 14.57 -12.45
C THR A 41 -10.23 15.92 -12.41
N ARG A 42 -9.58 16.97 -12.93
CA ARG A 42 -10.26 18.25 -13.10
C ARG A 42 -11.26 18.13 -14.25
N PRO A 43 -12.53 18.55 -14.06
CA PRO A 43 -13.41 18.76 -15.20
C PRO A 43 -12.80 19.86 -16.07
N VAL A 44 -12.42 19.51 -17.30
CA VAL A 44 -12.07 20.51 -18.30
C VAL A 44 -13.38 21.07 -18.81
N VAL A 45 -13.73 22.27 -18.36
CA VAL A 45 -14.76 23.07 -19.02
C VAL A 45 -14.08 23.64 -20.25
N ASP A 46 -14.25 22.98 -21.40
CA ASP A 46 -13.88 23.59 -22.66
C ASP A 46 -14.81 24.78 -22.91
N THR A 47 -14.30 25.98 -22.67
CA THR A 47 -15.02 27.23 -22.85
C THR A 47 -14.86 27.68 -24.30
N THR A 48 -15.16 26.81 -25.26
CA THR A 48 -15.44 27.24 -26.63
C THR A 48 -16.87 27.78 -26.66
N VAL A 49 -17.04 29.00 -26.16
CA VAL A 49 -18.26 29.77 -26.43
C VAL A 49 -18.20 30.19 -27.90
N ILE A 50 -18.73 29.34 -28.78
CA ILE A 50 -19.25 29.78 -30.07
C ILE A 50 -20.72 29.33 -30.14
N SER A 51 -21.56 30.34 -29.92
CA SER A 51 -22.97 30.48 -30.26
C SER A 51 -23.67 29.31 -30.94
N GLY A 52 -24.62 28.70 -30.21
CA GLY A 52 -25.72 27.94 -30.79
C GLY A 52 -25.74 26.46 -30.41
N THR A 53 -26.78 26.08 -29.66
CA THR A 53 -27.25 24.70 -29.42
C THR A 53 -26.37 23.76 -28.59
N GLY A 54 -26.80 23.55 -27.34
CA GLY A 54 -26.64 22.27 -26.63
C GLY A 54 -25.36 22.11 -25.83
N GLY A 55 -25.39 22.55 -24.57
CA GLY A 55 -24.26 22.47 -23.64
C GLY A 55 -23.76 21.03 -23.42
N GLY A 56 -22.50 20.80 -23.77
CA GLY A 56 -21.77 19.60 -23.41
C GLY A 56 -21.55 19.56 -21.89
N VAL A 57 -22.18 18.60 -21.22
CA VAL A 57 -21.87 18.27 -19.83
C VAL A 57 -20.52 17.55 -19.79
N GLY A 58 -19.47 18.27 -19.40
CA GLY A 58 -18.18 17.66 -19.08
C GLY A 58 -18.37 16.68 -17.92
N ALA A 59 -18.34 15.38 -18.21
CA ALA A 59 -18.40 14.34 -17.20
C ALA A 59 -17.15 14.45 -16.30
N GLY A 60 -17.32 15.04 -15.12
CA GLY A 60 -16.27 15.12 -14.11
C GLY A 60 -15.88 13.70 -13.68
N GLY A 61 -14.70 13.24 -14.10
CA GLY A 61 -14.15 11.98 -13.63
C GLY A 61 -13.97 12.02 -12.12
N GLY A 62 -14.64 11.11 -11.40
CA GLY A 62 -14.46 10.94 -9.97
C GLY A 62 -12.98 10.70 -9.65
N GLY A 63 -12.44 11.46 -8.70
CA GLY A 63 -11.07 11.25 -8.24
C GLY A 63 -10.93 9.89 -7.57
N HIS A 64 -9.81 9.19 -7.80
CA HIS A 64 -9.53 7.92 -7.14
C HIS A 64 -8.79 8.14 -5.81
N ARG A 65 -9.14 7.38 -4.78
CA ARG A 65 -8.57 7.46 -3.43
C ARG A 65 -8.17 6.07 -2.97
N THR A 66 -6.88 5.86 -2.74
CA THR A 66 -6.36 4.57 -2.26
C THR A 66 -5.42 4.76 -1.07
N ALA A 67 -5.40 3.78 -0.17
CA ALA A 67 -4.40 3.65 0.88
C ALA A 67 -3.66 2.32 0.75
N THR A 68 -2.38 2.32 1.10
CA THR A 68 -1.56 1.13 1.27
C THR A 68 -1.08 1.09 2.71
N PHE A 69 -1.20 -0.08 3.33
CA PHE A 69 -0.76 -0.37 4.68
C PHE A 69 0.34 -1.40 4.58
N ASP A 70 1.50 -1.10 5.16
CA ASP A 70 2.60 -2.03 5.30
C ASP A 70 3.01 -2.08 6.75
N LEU A 71 2.94 -3.28 7.33
CA LEU A 71 3.28 -3.55 8.70
C LEU A 71 4.38 -4.60 8.72
N SER A 72 5.42 -4.37 9.51
CA SER A 72 6.45 -5.35 9.79
C SER A 72 6.71 -5.40 11.28
N PHE A 73 6.75 -6.59 11.85
CA PHE A 73 6.99 -6.74 13.28
C PHE A 73 7.63 -8.08 13.64
N GLN A 74 8.12 -8.19 14.86
CA GLN A 74 8.73 -9.40 15.41
C GLN A 74 7.88 -9.89 16.59
N PRO A 75 6.91 -10.80 16.35
CA PRO A 75 5.98 -11.24 17.39
C PRO A 75 6.71 -11.78 18.64
N THR A 76 7.76 -12.57 18.42
CA THR A 76 8.66 -13.09 19.46
C THR A 76 10.08 -13.25 18.88
N ARG A 77 11.05 -13.70 19.69
CA ARG A 77 12.42 -13.94 19.22
C ARG A 77 12.43 -14.98 18.09
N HIS A 78 13.24 -14.74 17.07
CA HIS A 78 13.35 -15.58 15.89
C HIS A 78 12.07 -15.67 15.05
N TRP A 79 11.16 -14.70 15.18
CA TRP A 79 10.03 -14.55 14.28
C TRP A 79 10.07 -13.18 13.61
N SER A 80 9.76 -13.15 12.32
CA SER A 80 9.51 -11.92 11.55
C SER A 80 8.18 -12.06 10.84
N ALA A 81 7.32 -11.07 11.03
CA ALA A 81 6.02 -10.99 10.39
C ALA A 81 5.96 -9.74 9.51
N ARG A 82 5.39 -9.87 8.33
CA ARG A 82 5.05 -8.75 7.46
C ARG A 82 3.61 -8.88 7.00
N TRP A 83 2.90 -7.77 6.98
CA TRP A 83 1.55 -7.66 6.44
C TRP A 83 1.51 -6.48 5.48
N SER A 84 0.89 -6.68 4.32
CA SER A 84 0.62 -5.62 3.36
C SER A 84 -0.82 -5.69 2.90
N SER A 85 -1.47 -4.54 2.77
CA SER A 85 -2.81 -4.45 2.23
C SER A 85 -3.07 -3.11 1.55
N ASN A 86 -3.92 -3.12 0.53
CA ASN A 86 -4.42 -1.91 -0.10
C ASN A 86 -5.92 -1.74 0.14
N TYR A 87 -6.36 -0.50 0.24
CA TYR A 87 -7.77 -0.12 0.40
C TYR A 87 -8.14 0.95 -0.61
N ASP A 88 -9.26 0.75 -1.31
CA ASP A 88 -9.85 1.73 -2.20
C ASP A 88 -11.02 2.40 -1.48
N PHE A 89 -10.95 3.71 -1.30
CA PHE A 89 -11.97 4.48 -0.57
C PHE A 89 -13.19 4.80 -1.43
N ASP A 90 -13.11 4.72 -2.75
CA ASP A 90 -14.24 4.99 -3.64
C ASP A 90 -15.10 3.75 -3.79
N LEU A 91 -14.46 2.58 -3.88
CA LEU A 91 -15.13 1.28 -3.86
C LEU A 91 -15.35 0.75 -2.44
N GLN A 92 -14.85 1.47 -1.42
CA GLN A 92 -14.91 1.12 0.00
C GLN A 92 -14.45 -0.31 0.30
N GLN A 93 -13.52 -0.83 -0.49
CA GLN A 93 -13.12 -2.24 -0.46
C GLN A 93 -11.63 -2.39 -0.21
N PHE A 94 -11.28 -3.44 0.53
CA PHE A 94 -9.90 -3.90 0.57
C PHE A 94 -9.56 -4.63 -0.72
N GLY A 95 -8.36 -4.38 -1.24
CA GLY A 95 -7.78 -5.14 -2.32
C GLY A 95 -7.11 -6.40 -1.81
N ALA A 96 -5.86 -6.60 -2.20
CA ALA A 96 -5.11 -7.76 -1.78
C ALA A 96 -4.71 -7.66 -0.30
N HIS A 97 -4.68 -8.80 0.38
CA HIS A 97 -4.05 -8.94 1.69
C HIS A 97 -2.93 -9.95 1.57
N SER A 98 -1.71 -9.55 1.90
CA SER A 98 -0.55 -10.44 1.94
C SER A 98 0.01 -10.47 3.36
N ILE A 99 0.20 -11.65 3.90
CA ILE A 99 0.87 -11.86 5.19
C ILE A 99 2.01 -12.85 4.95
N SER A 100 3.22 -12.47 5.36
CA SER A 100 4.35 -13.40 5.45
C SER A 100 4.81 -13.51 6.89
N LEU A 101 5.13 -14.72 7.31
CA LEU A 101 5.64 -15.01 8.64
C LEU A 101 6.81 -15.97 8.50
N GLU A 102 7.95 -15.61 9.05
CA GLU A 102 9.18 -16.40 9.01
C GLU A 102 9.61 -16.72 10.44
N ARG A 103 10.11 -17.94 10.62
CA ARG A 103 10.64 -18.42 11.89
C ARG A 103 11.98 -19.11 11.70
N ASP A 104 12.96 -18.65 12.46
CA ASP A 104 14.27 -19.31 12.57
C ASP A 104 14.32 -20.23 13.79
N LEU A 105 14.65 -21.49 13.54
CA LEU A 105 14.69 -22.56 14.53
C LEU A 105 16.10 -23.17 14.64
N HIS A 106 17.13 -22.32 14.54
CA HIS A 106 18.55 -22.67 14.38
C HIS A 106 18.86 -23.46 13.11
N ARG A 107 18.49 -24.74 13.07
CA ARG A 107 18.78 -25.66 11.95
C ARG A 107 17.63 -25.76 10.97
N TRP A 108 16.47 -25.22 11.33
CA TRP A 108 15.27 -25.24 10.51
C TRP A 108 14.84 -23.80 10.22
N HIS A 109 14.36 -23.58 9.01
CA HIS A 109 13.69 -22.35 8.63
C HIS A 109 12.27 -22.69 8.19
N ALA A 110 11.30 -21.95 8.72
CA ALA A 110 9.90 -22.09 8.35
C ALA A 110 9.37 -20.75 7.85
N SER A 111 8.76 -20.74 6.67
CA SER A 111 8.10 -19.58 6.08
C SER A 111 6.65 -19.92 5.78
N PHE A 112 5.76 -19.01 6.18
CA PHE A 112 4.32 -19.07 5.95
C PHE A 112 3.95 -17.86 5.10
N SER A 113 3.25 -18.10 4.00
CA SER A 113 2.74 -17.05 3.13
C SER A 113 1.25 -17.20 2.97
N PHE A 114 0.52 -16.12 3.19
CA PHE A 114 -0.91 -16.02 2.95
C PHE A 114 -1.17 -14.86 2.00
N LEU A 115 -1.96 -15.12 0.97
CA LEU A 115 -2.43 -14.13 0.03
C LEU A 115 -3.94 -14.28 -0.14
N LYS A 116 -4.68 -13.21 0.05
CA LYS A 116 -6.08 -13.09 -0.37
C LYS A 116 -6.16 -12.05 -1.47
N ALA A 117 -6.59 -12.48 -2.65
CA ALA A 117 -6.81 -11.60 -3.78
C ALA A 117 -8.17 -10.87 -3.66
N PRO A 118 -8.33 -9.69 -4.31
CA PRO A 118 -9.58 -8.93 -4.26
C PRO A 118 -10.80 -9.70 -4.78
N ASN A 119 -10.58 -10.65 -5.70
CA ASN A 119 -11.63 -11.49 -6.28
C ASN A 119 -12.11 -12.62 -5.34
N GLY A 120 -11.57 -12.70 -4.11
CA GLY A 120 -11.94 -13.70 -3.12
C GLY A 120 -11.03 -14.94 -3.12
N ASN A 121 -10.18 -15.13 -4.13
CA ASN A 121 -9.24 -16.25 -4.14
C ASN A 121 -8.24 -16.11 -2.99
N LEU A 122 -7.95 -17.22 -2.33
CA LEU A 122 -6.94 -17.29 -1.29
C LEU A 122 -5.88 -18.33 -1.64
N ALA A 123 -4.65 -18.05 -1.23
CA ALA A 123 -3.53 -18.96 -1.30
C ALA A 123 -2.83 -18.95 0.06
N PHE A 124 -2.48 -20.14 0.53
CA PHE A 124 -1.68 -20.32 1.73
C PHE A 124 -0.60 -21.35 1.43
N SER A 125 0.65 -20.96 1.66
CA SER A 125 1.81 -21.81 1.42
C SER A 125 2.64 -21.91 2.69
N VAL A 126 3.09 -23.12 3.00
CA VAL A 126 4.00 -23.40 4.10
C VAL A 126 5.23 -24.07 3.53
N TYR A 127 6.38 -23.49 3.82
CA TYR A 127 7.66 -24.05 3.42
C TYR A 127 8.53 -24.22 4.66
N VAL A 128 9.07 -25.44 4.82
CA VAL A 128 9.94 -25.79 5.94
C VAL A 128 11.15 -26.53 5.39
N ALA A 129 12.34 -26.04 5.73
CA ALA A 129 13.60 -26.62 5.27
C ALA A 129 14.60 -26.74 6.40
N LEU A 130 15.44 -27.78 6.32
CA LEU A 130 16.61 -27.92 7.16
C LEU A 130 17.77 -27.14 6.53
N LEU A 131 18.32 -26.17 7.25
CA LEU A 131 19.45 -25.34 6.83
C LEU A 131 20.78 -26.13 6.81
N ASP A 132 20.89 -27.16 7.65
CA ASP A 132 22.11 -27.97 7.80
C ASP A 132 22.25 -29.11 6.78
N GLN A 133 21.19 -29.40 6.01
CA GLN A 133 21.20 -30.43 4.97
C GLN A 133 20.19 -30.02 3.88
N PRO A 134 20.62 -29.35 2.80
CA PRO A 134 19.73 -28.77 1.80
C PRO A 134 18.89 -29.79 0.98
N ASP A 135 19.05 -31.09 1.22
CA ASP A 135 18.40 -32.19 0.49
C ASP A 135 17.00 -32.59 0.98
N ILE A 136 16.52 -32.08 2.12
CA ILE A 136 15.18 -32.39 2.63
C ILE A 136 14.29 -31.15 2.50
N LYS A 137 13.57 -31.06 1.37
CA LYS A 137 12.50 -30.08 1.12
C LYS A 137 11.14 -30.75 1.32
N PHE A 138 10.34 -30.24 2.24
CA PHE A 138 8.93 -30.64 2.38
C PHE A 138 8.07 -29.50 1.81
N ASP A 139 7.64 -29.65 0.56
CA ASP A 139 6.73 -28.72 -0.09
C ASP A 139 5.28 -29.13 0.25
N TYR A 140 4.61 -28.39 1.13
CA TYR A 140 3.20 -28.57 1.43
C TYR A 140 2.39 -27.41 0.82
N GLU A 141 1.88 -27.63 -0.39
CA GLU A 141 0.95 -26.73 -1.08
C GLU A 141 -0.50 -27.21 -0.82
N GLN A 142 -1.21 -26.59 0.11
CA GLN A 142 -2.66 -26.82 0.26
C GLN A 142 -3.45 -25.70 -0.40
N ARG A 143 -4.04 -26.00 -1.57
CA ARG A 143 -4.98 -25.11 -2.26
C ARG A 143 -6.40 -25.40 -1.81
N SER A 144 -6.93 -24.59 -0.91
CA SER A 144 -8.35 -24.66 -0.53
C SER A 144 -9.20 -24.05 -1.64
N PHE A 145 -9.93 -24.88 -2.38
CA PHE A 145 -10.96 -24.44 -3.31
C PHE A 145 -12.26 -24.24 -2.52
N SER A 146 -12.68 -22.99 -2.30
CA SER A 146 -14.04 -22.71 -1.82
C SER A 146 -14.97 -22.64 -3.02
N GLN A 147 -15.90 -23.62 -3.06
CA GLN A 147 -16.93 -23.85 -4.07
C GLN A 147 -17.97 -22.73 -4.12
#